data_AF-A0A0F5FUV9-F1
#
_entry.id   AF-A0A0F5FUV9-F1
#
_cell.length_a   1.000
_cell.length_b   1.000
_cell.length_c   1.000
_cell.angle_alpha   90.00
_cell.angle_beta   90.00
_cell.angle_gamma   90.00
#
_symmetry.space_group_name_H-M   'P 1'
#
loop_
_entity.id
_entity.type
_entity.pdbx_description
1 polymer ?
#
loop_
_entity_poly.entity_id
_entity_poly.type
_entity_poly.pdbx_seq_one_letter_code
_entity_poly.pdbx_strand_id
1 'polypeptide(L)'
;MPVVNEGGHIVLRRSGRKIFGTDVPPVSLFPAQQIVTTRTVAFPDFPKDFIYGFVRFSEANPDPFGGPVQAGYCLTLVKIIPSELADTPIVIGTVPAGCNYIDVRAALTWSKQPDLSAGSPVRSPTEAYAPNQVHLQGGSCVLEIGSGFRRAIHVGLSGTNVLLTRMQSSRSEQPVPYSPWGGPTQTGWSYGTSPLGMIQGQIDAQRVFSFQGQPFVPPHRGSSTACSTTINSDHSSIWSIQFIITPGRYNTAL
;
A
#
# COMPACT_ATOMS: atom_id res chain seq x y z
N MET A 1 -31.44 -14.96 9.16
CA MET A 1 -31.18 -16.07 8.22
C MET A 1 -29.91 -16.77 8.68
N PRO A 2 -29.90 -18.10 8.87
CA PRO A 2 -28.70 -18.79 9.32
C PRO A 2 -27.67 -18.80 8.19
N VAL A 3 -26.51 -18.20 8.46
CA VAL A 3 -25.30 -18.37 7.66
C VAL A 3 -24.59 -19.59 8.24
N VAL A 4 -24.40 -20.62 7.41
CA VAL A 4 -23.82 -21.89 7.86
C VAL A 4 -22.50 -22.09 7.11
N ASN A 5 -21.47 -22.50 7.85
CA ASN A 5 -20.21 -22.92 7.25
C ASN A 5 -20.33 -24.41 6.91
N GLU A 6 -20.39 -24.74 5.61
CA GLU A 6 -20.44 -26.11 5.11
C GLU A 6 -19.14 -26.36 4.30
N GLY A 7 -18.23 -27.18 4.84
CA GLY A 7 -16.98 -27.54 4.13
C GLY A 7 -16.03 -26.37 3.86
N GLY A 8 -16.04 -25.32 4.67
CA GLY A 8 -15.23 -24.11 4.47
C GLY A 8 -15.90 -23.05 3.58
N HIS A 9 -17.12 -23.32 3.12
CA HIS A 9 -17.89 -22.40 2.30
C HIS A 9 -18.98 -21.71 3.11
N ILE A 10 -19.21 -20.44 2.81
CA ILE A 10 -20.31 -19.68 3.37
C ILE A 10 -21.55 -20.02 2.56
N VAL A 11 -22.52 -20.70 3.18
CA VAL A 11 -23.77 -21.08 2.54
C VAL A 11 -24.93 -20.38 3.24
N LEU A 12 -25.79 -19.77 2.44
CA LEU A 12 -27.00 -19.10 2.90
C LEU A 12 -28.21 -19.93 2.48
N ARG A 13 -28.95 -20.44 3.48
CA ARG A 13 -30.15 -21.24 3.28
C ARG A 13 -31.40 -20.49 3.72
N ARG A 14 -32.47 -20.62 2.96
CA ARG A 14 -33.82 -20.16 3.33
C ARG A 14 -34.82 -21.28 3.09
N SER A 15 -35.58 -21.63 4.13
CA SER A 15 -36.56 -22.73 4.09
C SER A 15 -35.96 -24.05 3.59
N GLY A 16 -34.75 -24.39 4.05
CA GLY A 16 -34.02 -25.61 3.63
C GLY A 16 -33.35 -25.55 2.25
N ARG A 17 -33.73 -24.59 1.39
CA ARG A 17 -33.10 -24.38 0.08
C ARG A 17 -31.87 -23.49 0.17
N LYS A 18 -30.81 -23.86 -0.53
CA LYS A 18 -29.63 -23.03 -0.74
C LYS A 18 -29.98 -21.88 -1.70
N ILE A 19 -29.82 -20.65 -1.24
CA ILE A 19 -30.09 -19.44 -2.04
C ILE A 19 -28.80 -18.70 -2.44
N PHE A 20 -27.71 -18.93 -1.70
CA PHE A 20 -26.37 -18.45 -2.02
C PHE A 20 -25.36 -19.44 -1.42
N GLY A 21 -24.21 -19.58 -2.06
CA GLY A 21 -23.06 -20.19 -1.40
C GLY A 21 -21.78 -19.98 -2.19
N THR A 22 -20.65 -19.97 -1.50
CA THR A 22 -19.32 -19.86 -2.13
C THR A 22 -18.85 -21.17 -2.78
N ASP A 23 -19.61 -22.25 -2.59
CA ASP A 23 -19.36 -23.61 -3.07
C ASP A 23 -19.89 -23.89 -4.48
N VAL A 24 -20.84 -23.08 -4.98
CA VAL A 24 -21.36 -23.23 -6.37
C VAL A 24 -21.43 -21.85 -7.02
N PRO A 25 -20.76 -21.62 -8.16
CA PRO A 25 -20.87 -20.36 -8.88
C PRO A 25 -22.32 -20.15 -9.31
N PRO A 26 -22.87 -18.93 -9.18
CA PRO A 26 -24.23 -18.63 -9.64
C PRO A 26 -24.44 -18.97 -11.10
N VAL A 27 -25.65 -19.41 -11.42
CA VAL A 27 -26.03 -19.76 -12.79
C VAL A 27 -26.13 -18.48 -13.62
N SER A 28 -25.26 -18.34 -14.63
CA SER A 28 -25.44 -17.32 -15.65
C SER A 28 -26.63 -17.70 -16.52
N LEU A 29 -27.71 -16.93 -16.43
CA LEU A 29 -28.87 -17.05 -17.32
C LEU A 29 -28.64 -16.29 -18.65
N PHE A 30 -27.51 -15.59 -18.78
CA PHE A 30 -27.12 -14.81 -19.96
C PHE A 30 -25.69 -15.17 -20.44
N PRO A 31 -25.37 -16.45 -20.67
CA PRO A 31 -24.01 -16.89 -20.95
C PRO A 31 -23.42 -16.34 -22.28
N ALA A 32 -24.27 -15.88 -23.20
CA ALA A 32 -23.84 -15.32 -24.48
C ALA A 32 -23.38 -13.85 -24.40
N GLN A 33 -23.54 -13.17 -23.26
CA GLN A 33 -23.35 -11.72 -23.18
C GLN A 33 -22.22 -11.33 -22.21
N GLN A 34 -21.01 -11.78 -22.53
CA GLN A 34 -19.80 -11.38 -21.81
C GLN A 34 -19.37 -9.99 -22.26
N ILE A 35 -19.12 -9.11 -21.29
CA ILE A 35 -18.53 -7.80 -21.55
C ILE A 35 -17.04 -7.92 -21.29
N VAL A 36 -16.24 -7.65 -22.32
CA VAL A 36 -14.78 -7.59 -22.21
C VAL A 36 -14.36 -6.14 -22.36
N THR A 37 -13.70 -5.58 -21.35
CA THR A 37 -13.24 -4.19 -21.36
C THR A 37 -11.89 -4.07 -20.71
N THR A 38 -10.99 -3.26 -21.28
CA THR A 38 -9.68 -2.99 -20.70
C THR A 38 -9.68 -1.60 -20.09
N ARG A 39 -9.15 -1.48 -18.86
CA ARG A 39 -9.01 -0.22 -18.16
C ARG A 39 -7.61 -0.08 -17.58
N THR A 40 -7.08 1.13 -17.70
CA THR A 40 -5.91 1.55 -16.95
C THR A 40 -6.35 2.06 -15.59
N VAL A 41 -5.84 1.45 -14.53
CA VAL A 41 -6.05 1.88 -13.15
C VAL A 41 -4.73 2.42 -12.61
N ALA A 42 -4.65 3.73 -12.46
CA ALA A 42 -3.53 4.36 -11.78
C ALA A 42 -3.85 4.50 -10.28
N PHE A 43 -2.85 4.42 -9.43
CA PHE A 43 -2.91 4.87 -8.05
C PHE A 43 -1.90 6.00 -7.86
N PRO A 44 -2.32 7.15 -7.31
CA PRO A 44 -1.40 8.24 -7.09
C PRO A 44 -0.43 7.87 -5.97
N ASP A 45 0.68 8.59 -5.93
CA ASP A 45 1.64 8.46 -4.86
C ASP A 45 1.00 8.85 -3.51
N PHE A 46 1.57 8.35 -2.41
CA PHE A 46 1.12 8.70 -1.08
C PHE A 46 1.71 10.04 -0.64
N PRO A 47 1.00 10.80 0.21
CA PRO A 47 1.61 11.88 0.96
C PRO A 47 2.74 11.32 1.83
N LYS A 48 3.92 11.92 1.71
CA LYS A 48 5.13 11.48 2.41
C LYS A 48 5.67 12.58 3.28
N ASP A 49 6.38 12.15 4.31
CA ASP A 49 7.18 12.99 5.18
C ASP A 49 8.50 12.26 5.49
N PHE A 50 9.36 12.87 6.29
CA PHE A 50 10.59 12.24 6.73
C PHE A 50 10.73 12.27 8.26
N ILE A 51 11.59 11.38 8.74
CA ILE A 51 12.13 11.42 10.08
C ILE A 51 13.66 11.48 9.98
N TYR A 52 14.25 12.33 10.81
CA TYR A 52 15.68 12.58 10.87
C TYR A 52 16.23 12.19 12.24
N GLY A 53 17.12 11.19 12.26
CA GLY A 53 17.84 10.74 13.42
C GLY A 53 19.28 11.23 13.39
N PHE A 54 19.81 11.59 14.56
CA PHE A 54 21.21 11.93 14.73
C PHE A 54 21.76 11.36 16.03
N VAL A 55 23.04 10.97 15.99
CA VAL A 55 23.81 10.57 17.16
C VAL A 55 25.18 11.25 17.13
N ARG A 56 25.60 11.81 18.26
CA ARG A 56 26.96 12.28 18.52
C ARG A 56 27.52 11.55 19.71
N PHE A 57 28.78 11.14 19.61
CA PHE A 57 29.53 10.67 20.76
C PHE A 57 31.02 10.98 20.61
N SER A 58 31.70 11.00 21.75
CA SER A 58 33.15 10.97 21.80
C SER A 58 33.55 9.50 21.94
N GLU A 59 34.24 8.97 20.94
CA GLU A 59 34.89 7.66 21.07
C GLU A 59 36.13 7.82 21.95
N ALA A 60 36.28 6.92 22.93
CA ALA A 60 37.49 6.83 23.74
C ALA A 60 38.64 6.13 23.00
N ASN A 61 38.42 5.69 21.75
CA ASN A 61 39.49 5.15 20.93
C ASN A 61 40.51 6.25 20.66
N PRO A 62 41.80 6.01 20.93
CA PRO A 62 42.83 6.94 20.57
C PRO A 62 42.84 7.04 19.05
N ASP A 63 42.74 8.26 18.54
CA ASP A 63 43.24 8.55 17.20
C ASP A 63 44.74 8.12 17.11
N PRO A 64 45.38 8.17 15.92
CA PRO A 64 46.80 7.86 15.80
C PRO A 64 47.74 8.68 16.72
N PHE A 65 47.22 9.69 17.41
CA PHE A 65 47.93 10.63 18.28
C PHE A 65 47.52 10.51 19.76
N GLY A 66 46.68 9.52 20.13
CA GLY A 66 46.30 9.27 21.54
C GLY A 66 45.10 10.09 22.04
N GLY A 67 44.41 10.82 21.17
CA GLY A 67 43.30 11.72 21.50
C GLY A 67 41.90 11.11 21.32
N PRO A 68 40.87 11.67 21.97
CA PRO A 68 39.48 11.24 21.74
C PRO A 68 39.00 11.62 20.34
N VAL A 69 38.33 10.69 19.65
CA VAL A 69 37.71 10.93 18.34
C VAL A 69 36.28 11.42 18.53
N GLN A 70 35.89 12.50 17.84
CA GLN A 70 34.50 12.91 17.77
C GLN A 70 33.84 12.24 16.56
N ALA A 71 32.75 11.51 16.80
CA ALA A 71 31.97 10.85 15.76
C ALA A 71 30.52 11.33 15.78
N GLY A 72 29.93 11.41 14.59
CA GLY A 72 28.54 11.74 14.39
C GLY A 72 27.93 10.89 13.28
N TYR A 73 26.69 10.47 13.46
CA TYR A 73 25.92 9.72 12.48
C TYR A 73 24.57 10.37 12.30
N CYS A 74 24.11 10.47 11.07
CA CYS A 74 22.73 10.81 10.78
C CYS A 74 22.07 9.72 9.95
N LEU A 75 20.75 9.68 10.05
CA LEU A 75 19.89 8.81 9.26
C LEU A 75 18.61 9.58 8.95
N THR A 76 18.28 9.72 7.66
CA THR A 76 16.96 10.19 7.25
C THR A 76 16.17 9.03 6.69
N LEU A 77 14.95 8.83 7.19
CA LEU A 77 14.01 7.84 6.69
C LEU A 77 12.79 8.53 6.10
N VAL A 78 12.25 7.98 5.00
CA VAL A 78 10.96 8.39 4.44
C VAL A 78 9.83 7.67 5.18
N LYS A 79 8.72 8.37 5.39
CA LYS A 79 7.48 7.85 5.93
C LYS A 79 6.34 8.12 4.96
N ILE A 80 5.43 7.15 4.81
CA ILE A 80 4.11 7.40 4.22
C ILE A 80 3.17 7.86 5.33
N ILE A 81 2.51 9.01 5.14
CA ILE A 81 1.53 9.56 6.08
C ILE A 81 0.22 8.76 5.95
N PRO A 82 -0.53 8.53 7.04
CA PRO A 82 -1.81 7.85 6.97
C PRO A 82 -2.78 8.62 6.09
N SER A 83 -3.39 7.92 5.16
CA SER A 83 -4.34 8.49 4.22
C SER A 83 -5.28 7.42 3.71
N GLU A 84 -6.48 7.83 3.32
CA GLU A 84 -7.46 7.00 2.64
C GLU A 84 -7.93 7.74 1.39
N LEU A 85 -8.04 7.00 0.29
CA LEU A 85 -8.61 7.48 -0.95
C LEU A 85 -9.56 6.41 -1.46
N ALA A 86 -10.81 6.81 -1.69
CA ALA A 86 -11.77 6.07 -2.48
C ALA A 86 -12.25 7.01 -3.59
N ASP A 87 -11.99 6.63 -4.83
CA ASP A 87 -12.33 7.45 -5.97
C ASP A 87 -13.81 7.39 -6.31
N THR A 88 -14.28 8.42 -7.02
CA THR A 88 -15.59 8.38 -7.65
C THR A 88 -15.69 7.17 -8.59
N PRO A 89 -16.74 6.33 -8.47
CA PRO A 89 -16.90 5.17 -9.34
C PRO A 89 -17.00 5.57 -10.81
N ILE A 90 -16.32 4.82 -11.69
CA ILE A 90 -16.38 5.02 -13.14
C ILE A 90 -17.17 3.91 -13.81
N VAL A 91 -17.99 4.25 -14.81
CA VAL A 91 -18.71 3.23 -15.59
C VAL A 91 -17.73 2.52 -16.53
N ILE A 92 -17.60 1.20 -16.37
CA ILE A 92 -16.74 0.37 -17.22
C ILE A 92 -17.51 -0.45 -18.25
N GLY A 93 -18.82 -0.61 -18.06
CA GLY A 93 -19.73 -1.30 -18.99
C GLY A 93 -21.17 -1.23 -18.52
N THR A 94 -22.07 -1.85 -19.29
CA THR A 94 -23.50 -1.94 -18.96
C THR A 94 -24.00 -3.36 -19.16
N VAL A 95 -24.89 -3.83 -18.27
CA VAL A 95 -25.55 -5.14 -18.35
C VAL A 95 -27.02 -4.97 -18.76
N PRO A 96 -27.66 -6.03 -19.30
CA PRO A 96 -29.09 -6.00 -19.58
C PRO A 96 -29.94 -5.69 -18.34
N ALA A 97 -31.10 -5.05 -18.58
CA ALA A 97 -32.09 -4.84 -17.54
C ALA A 97 -32.53 -6.18 -16.91
N GLY A 98 -32.73 -6.18 -15.59
CA GLY A 98 -33.12 -7.37 -14.83
C GLY A 98 -31.95 -8.24 -14.35
N CYS A 99 -30.71 -7.91 -14.72
CA CYS A 99 -29.53 -8.48 -14.06
C CYS A 99 -29.43 -7.95 -12.62
N ASN A 100 -29.12 -8.83 -11.68
CA ASN A 100 -28.87 -8.49 -10.27
C ASN A 100 -27.55 -9.08 -9.76
N TYR A 101 -26.75 -9.63 -10.67
CA TYR A 101 -25.46 -10.26 -10.40
C TYR A 101 -24.50 -10.05 -11.57
N ILE A 102 -23.21 -9.94 -11.23
CA ILE A 102 -22.10 -9.97 -12.17
C ILE A 102 -21.02 -10.93 -11.64
N ASP A 103 -20.57 -11.86 -12.47
CA ASP A 103 -19.30 -12.55 -12.25
C ASP A 103 -18.20 -11.69 -12.89
N VAL A 104 -17.15 -11.41 -12.14
CA VAL A 104 -16.06 -10.53 -12.58
C VAL A 104 -14.77 -11.31 -12.53
N ARG A 105 -14.15 -11.47 -13.70
CA ARG A 105 -12.81 -12.00 -13.85
C ARG A 105 -11.92 -10.91 -14.42
N ALA A 106 -10.64 -10.94 -14.05
CA ALA A 106 -9.70 -9.93 -14.48
C ALA A 106 -8.35 -10.56 -14.84
N ALA A 107 -7.81 -10.20 -16.01
CA ALA A 107 -6.39 -10.36 -16.29
C ALA A 107 -5.67 -9.07 -15.87
N LEU A 108 -4.70 -9.18 -14.97
CA LEU A 108 -4.05 -8.07 -14.29
C LEU A 108 -2.59 -7.97 -14.73
N THR A 109 -2.22 -6.85 -15.34
CA THR A 109 -0.84 -6.58 -15.73
C THR A 109 -0.34 -5.31 -15.07
N TRP A 110 0.79 -5.42 -14.38
CA TRP A 110 1.44 -4.29 -13.75
C TRP A 110 2.28 -3.53 -14.78
N SER A 111 1.89 -2.31 -15.15
CA SER A 111 2.62 -1.48 -16.13
C SER A 111 3.59 -0.50 -15.48
N LYS A 112 3.35 -0.12 -14.21
CA LYS A 112 4.29 0.61 -13.36
C LYS A 112 4.20 0.10 -11.93
N GLN A 113 5.31 -0.44 -11.41
CA GLN A 113 5.43 -0.85 -10.02
C GLN A 113 5.81 0.35 -9.13
N PRO A 114 5.31 0.40 -7.88
CA PRO A 114 5.85 1.28 -6.84
C PRO A 114 7.30 0.93 -6.52
N ASP A 115 8.03 1.91 -6.00
CA ASP A 115 9.30 1.66 -5.34
C ASP A 115 9.18 0.68 -4.17
N LEU A 116 10.34 0.16 -3.74
CA LEU A 116 10.44 -0.68 -2.57
C LEU A 116 9.80 -0.03 -1.34
N SER A 117 9.17 -0.85 -0.52
CA SER A 117 8.53 -0.49 0.73
C SER A 117 9.25 -1.20 1.88
N ALA A 118 9.94 -0.41 2.71
CA ALA A 118 10.84 -0.86 3.76
C ALA A 118 11.89 -1.88 3.25
N GLY A 119 12.47 -1.61 2.07
CA GLY A 119 13.46 -2.49 1.43
C GLY A 119 12.87 -3.77 0.81
N SER A 120 11.55 -3.97 0.88
CA SER A 120 10.86 -5.12 0.27
C SER A 120 10.05 -4.69 -0.95
N PRO A 121 9.94 -5.52 -1.99
CA PRO A 121 9.07 -5.22 -3.12
C PRO A 121 7.61 -5.19 -2.67
N VAL A 122 6.84 -4.26 -3.24
CA VAL A 122 5.38 -4.26 -3.11
C VAL A 122 4.86 -5.48 -3.89
N ARG A 123 4.00 -6.27 -3.27
CA ARG A 123 3.51 -7.53 -3.85
C ARG A 123 2.06 -7.40 -4.26
N SER A 124 1.68 -8.16 -5.29
CA SER A 124 0.29 -8.38 -5.62
C SER A 124 -0.15 -9.77 -5.14
N PRO A 125 -1.20 -9.91 -4.32
CA PRO A 125 -1.78 -11.21 -3.99
C PRO A 125 -2.22 -12.01 -5.22
N THR A 126 -2.45 -11.30 -6.33
CA THR A 126 -2.88 -11.88 -7.60
C THR A 126 -1.74 -12.23 -8.55
N GLU A 127 -0.48 -11.92 -8.19
CA GLU A 127 0.69 -12.18 -9.04
C GLU A 127 0.85 -13.66 -9.39
N ALA A 128 0.56 -14.57 -8.45
CA ALA A 128 0.61 -16.02 -8.65
C ALA A 128 -0.37 -16.53 -9.73
N TYR A 129 -1.37 -15.72 -10.07
CA TYR A 129 -2.36 -16.04 -11.09
C TYR A 129 -2.06 -15.37 -12.42
N ALA A 130 -1.08 -14.47 -12.54
CA ALA A 130 -0.72 -13.86 -13.82
C ALA A 130 -0.01 -14.90 -14.75
N PRO A 131 -0.29 -14.91 -16.06
CA PRO A 131 -1.19 -14.04 -16.83
C PRO A 131 -2.65 -14.52 -16.87
N ASN A 132 -3.00 -15.55 -16.10
CA ASN A 132 -4.35 -16.10 -16.06
C ASN A 132 -5.35 -15.12 -15.42
N GLN A 133 -6.62 -15.34 -15.73
CA GLN A 133 -7.70 -14.54 -15.18
C GLN A 133 -7.92 -14.88 -13.70
N VAL A 134 -7.98 -13.85 -12.86
CA VAL A 134 -8.36 -13.97 -11.45
C VAL A 134 -9.85 -13.73 -11.32
N HIS A 135 -10.53 -14.60 -10.58
CA HIS A 135 -11.92 -14.37 -10.19
C HIS A 135 -11.98 -13.36 -9.04
N LEU A 136 -12.64 -12.22 -9.26
CA LEU A 136 -12.87 -11.19 -8.25
C LEU A 136 -14.15 -11.54 -7.51
N GLN A 137 -14.05 -12.38 -6.48
CA GLN A 137 -15.21 -12.76 -5.67
C GLN A 137 -15.86 -11.52 -5.05
N GLY A 138 -17.15 -11.34 -5.29
CA GLY A 138 -17.89 -10.14 -4.86
C GLY A 138 -17.46 -8.86 -5.61
N GLY A 139 -16.75 -8.98 -6.73
CA GLY A 139 -16.27 -7.88 -7.54
C GLY A 139 -15.03 -7.17 -6.99
N SER A 140 -14.48 -7.61 -5.87
CA SER A 140 -13.37 -6.93 -5.19
C SER A 140 -12.04 -7.66 -5.35
N CYS A 141 -10.95 -6.89 -5.38
CA CYS A 141 -9.59 -7.43 -5.42
C CYS A 141 -8.60 -6.50 -4.72
N VAL A 142 -7.74 -7.06 -3.86
CA VAL A 142 -6.54 -6.36 -3.39
C VAL A 142 -5.46 -6.51 -4.47
N LEU A 143 -5.05 -5.39 -5.05
CA LEU A 143 -4.03 -5.37 -6.10
C LEU A 143 -2.62 -5.29 -5.52
N GLU A 144 -2.43 -4.54 -4.43
CA GLU A 144 -1.10 -4.27 -3.88
C GLU A 144 -1.07 -4.32 -2.35
N ILE A 145 0.02 -4.90 -1.85
CA ILE A 145 0.37 -5.02 -0.44
C ILE A 145 1.81 -4.52 -0.29
N GLY A 146 1.95 -3.29 0.22
CA GLY A 146 3.24 -2.76 0.68
C GLY A 146 3.45 -2.98 2.18
N SER A 147 4.58 -2.56 2.74
CA SER A 147 4.70 -2.42 4.20
C SER A 147 3.70 -1.34 4.63
N GLY A 148 2.57 -1.79 5.22
CA GLY A 148 1.42 -1.03 5.77
C GLY A 148 0.65 -0.04 4.91
N PHE A 149 0.72 -0.17 3.59
CA PHE A 149 -0.32 0.39 2.70
C PHE A 149 -0.96 -0.71 1.87
N ARG A 150 -2.20 -0.49 1.44
CA ARG A 150 -2.99 -1.42 0.63
C ARG A 150 -3.66 -0.67 -0.50
N ARG A 151 -3.80 -1.34 -1.64
CA ARG A 151 -4.58 -0.84 -2.78
C ARG A 151 -5.51 -1.93 -3.30
N ALA A 152 -6.72 -1.52 -3.64
CA ALA A 152 -7.76 -2.43 -4.07
C ALA A 152 -8.63 -1.78 -5.15
N ILE A 153 -9.34 -2.65 -5.86
CA ILE A 153 -10.43 -2.27 -6.75
C ILE A 153 -11.70 -2.97 -6.33
N HIS A 154 -12.83 -2.36 -6.68
CA HIS A 154 -14.14 -2.96 -6.57
C HIS A 154 -14.94 -2.72 -7.86
N VAL A 155 -15.55 -3.78 -8.38
CA VAL A 155 -16.45 -3.77 -9.52
C VAL A 155 -17.85 -4.12 -9.04
N GLY A 156 -18.75 -3.14 -9.10
CA GLY A 156 -20.12 -3.27 -8.61
C GLY A 156 -21.16 -3.05 -9.70
N LEU A 157 -22.38 -3.51 -9.45
CA LEU A 157 -23.54 -3.24 -10.30
C LEU A 157 -24.41 -2.14 -9.66
N SER A 158 -24.74 -1.11 -10.42
CA SER A 158 -25.69 -0.05 -10.02
C SER A 158 -26.71 0.16 -11.14
N GLY A 159 -27.94 -0.31 -10.91
CA GLY A 159 -28.93 -0.43 -11.99
C GLY A 159 -28.40 -1.34 -13.09
N THR A 160 -28.23 -0.81 -14.29
CA THR A 160 -27.59 -1.52 -15.42
C THR A 160 -26.11 -1.19 -15.58
N ASN A 161 -25.55 -0.25 -14.82
CA ASN A 161 -24.15 0.18 -14.96
C ASN A 161 -23.22 -0.72 -14.15
N VAL A 162 -22.13 -1.17 -14.78
CA VAL A 162 -21.00 -1.78 -14.08
C VAL A 162 -20.00 -0.68 -13.73
N LEU A 163 -19.74 -0.51 -12.45
CA LEU A 163 -18.92 0.56 -11.90
C LEU A 163 -17.61 0.01 -11.36
N LEU A 164 -16.50 0.67 -11.67
CA LEU A 164 -15.19 0.41 -11.08
C LEU A 164 -14.84 1.51 -10.08
N THR A 165 -14.46 1.10 -8.88
CA THR A 165 -13.96 1.98 -7.82
C THR A 165 -12.54 1.57 -7.48
N ARG A 166 -11.61 2.53 -7.38
CA ARG A 166 -10.26 2.31 -6.85
C ARG A 166 -10.18 2.81 -5.42
N MET A 167 -9.47 2.07 -4.58
CA MET A 167 -9.30 2.36 -3.17
C MET A 167 -7.83 2.22 -2.80
N GLN A 168 -7.30 3.14 -2.00
CA GLN A 168 -5.99 3.00 -1.38
C GLN A 168 -6.01 3.51 0.06
N SER A 169 -5.25 2.85 0.92
CA SER A 169 -5.09 3.27 2.30
C SER A 169 -3.69 3.00 2.84
N SER A 170 -3.25 3.84 3.75
CA SER A 170 -2.01 3.69 4.52
C SER A 170 -2.30 3.84 6.01
N ARG A 171 -1.63 3.05 6.85
CA ARG A 171 -1.80 3.12 8.31
C ARG A 171 -0.76 4.03 8.97
N SER A 172 -1.04 4.44 10.20
CA SER A 172 -0.02 5.00 11.10
C SER A 172 0.85 3.92 11.74
N GLU A 173 2.07 4.29 12.10
CA GLU A 173 2.93 3.52 13.00
C GLU A 173 3.06 4.25 14.35
N GLN A 174 3.63 3.59 15.37
CA GLN A 174 3.99 4.28 16.60
C GLN A 174 4.96 5.43 16.30
N PRO A 175 4.69 6.64 16.81
CA PRO A 175 5.65 7.73 16.69
C PRO A 175 6.99 7.31 17.31
N VAL A 176 8.07 7.58 16.60
CA VAL A 176 9.43 7.48 17.15
C VAL A 176 9.57 8.55 18.25
N PRO A 177 10.02 8.21 19.46
CA PRO A 177 10.09 9.19 20.54
C PRO A 177 10.97 10.37 20.17
N TYR A 178 10.41 11.58 20.31
CA TYR A 178 11.16 12.83 20.23
C TYR A 178 12.06 12.93 21.48
N SER A 179 13.37 13.06 21.28
CA SER A 179 14.31 13.31 22.37
C SER A 179 14.89 14.71 22.20
N PRO A 180 14.55 15.66 23.09
CA PRO A 180 15.21 16.96 23.13
C PRO A 180 16.67 16.81 23.59
N TRP A 181 17.50 17.75 23.16
CA TRP A 181 18.95 17.76 23.28
C TRP A 181 19.44 17.82 24.74
N GLY A 182 20.46 17.03 25.11
CA GLY A 182 21.19 17.19 26.38
C GLY A 182 22.19 16.06 26.69
N GLY A 183 23.40 16.42 27.17
CA GLY A 183 24.43 15.48 27.66
C GLY A 183 25.68 15.31 26.76
N PRO A 184 26.69 14.53 27.21
CA PRO A 184 27.92 14.24 26.46
C PRO A 184 27.71 13.32 25.25
N THR A 185 26.60 12.58 25.23
CA THR A 185 26.05 11.90 24.06
C THR A 185 24.82 12.70 23.61
N GLN A 186 24.75 13.07 22.34
CA GLN A 186 23.58 13.76 21.80
C GLN A 186 22.88 12.81 20.84
N THR A 187 21.73 12.28 21.25
CA THR A 187 20.92 11.39 20.43
C THR A 187 19.54 11.98 20.28
N GLY A 188 18.98 12.02 19.07
CA GLY A 188 17.66 12.58 18.89
C GLY A 188 17.02 12.21 17.56
N TRP A 189 15.69 12.22 17.58
CA TRP A 189 14.84 12.11 16.41
C TRP A 189 14.05 13.41 16.25
N SER A 190 13.91 13.86 15.00
CA SER A 190 13.05 14.97 14.62
C SER A 190 12.22 14.60 13.40
N TYR A 191 11.09 15.28 13.24
CA TYR A 191 10.17 15.07 12.12
C TYR A 191 10.21 16.24 11.15
N GLY A 192 9.78 15.98 9.92
CA GLY A 192 9.45 17.04 8.98
C GLY A 192 8.20 17.78 9.44
N THR A 193 7.03 17.39 8.94
CA THR A 193 5.75 18.06 9.19
C THR A 193 4.77 17.25 10.03
N SER A 194 4.98 15.95 10.17
CA SER A 194 4.07 15.03 10.85
C SER A 194 4.83 13.99 11.67
N PRO A 195 4.47 13.77 12.94
CA PRO A 195 4.98 12.65 13.73
C PRO A 195 4.37 11.31 13.27
N LEU A 196 3.25 11.34 12.56
CA LEU A 196 2.53 10.16 12.12
C LEU A 196 3.15 9.57 10.84
N GLY A 197 2.69 8.39 10.50
CA GLY A 197 3.11 7.66 9.31
C GLY A 197 4.05 6.53 9.64
N MET A 198 4.26 5.70 8.64
CA MET A 198 4.99 4.46 8.77
C MET A 198 6.23 4.53 7.92
N ILE A 199 7.33 4.01 8.45
CA ILE A 199 8.63 4.04 7.79
C ILE A 199 8.58 3.20 6.51
N GLN A 200 9.07 3.77 5.41
CA GLN A 200 9.07 3.14 4.08
C GLN A 200 10.46 2.93 3.51
N GLY A 201 11.49 3.54 4.09
CA GLY A 201 12.84 3.34 3.61
C GLY A 201 13.80 4.40 4.10
N GLN A 202 15.07 4.19 3.78
CA GLN A 202 16.13 5.14 4.03
C GLN A 202 16.25 6.10 2.85
N ILE A 203 16.32 7.41 3.15
CA ILE A 203 16.66 8.46 2.18
C ILE A 203 18.17 8.59 2.11
N ASP A 204 18.81 8.75 3.27
CA ASP A 204 20.25 9.00 3.38
C ASP A 204 20.76 8.56 4.75
N ALA A 205 22.03 8.17 4.82
CA ALA A 205 22.74 7.91 6.06
C ALA A 205 24.20 8.31 5.89
N GLN A 206 24.73 9.05 6.87
CA GLN A 206 26.10 9.54 6.81
C GLN A 206 26.81 9.34 8.14
N ARG A 207 28.12 9.17 8.05
CA ARG A 207 29.04 9.17 9.18
C ARG A 207 30.07 10.28 8.98
N VAL A 208 30.28 11.08 10.02
CA VAL A 208 31.26 12.16 10.03
C VAL A 208 32.14 11.96 11.26
N PHE A 209 33.43 12.16 11.12
CA PHE A 209 34.38 12.07 12.22
C PHE A 209 35.40 13.21 12.17
N SER A 210 35.96 13.53 13.32
CA SER A 210 37.05 14.50 13.45
C SER A 210 38.02 14.07 14.54
N PHE A 211 39.31 14.34 14.29
CA PHE A 211 40.41 14.05 15.20
C PHE A 211 40.63 15.19 16.20
N GLN A 212 41.42 14.94 17.23
CA GLN A 212 41.66 15.93 18.27
C GLN A 212 42.25 17.23 17.68
N GLY A 213 41.69 18.38 18.07
CA GLY A 213 42.13 19.70 17.61
C GLY A 213 41.60 20.15 16.25
N GLN A 214 40.84 19.29 15.54
CA GLN A 214 40.17 19.67 14.29
C GLN A 214 38.72 20.13 14.55
N PRO A 215 38.22 21.13 13.80
CA PRO A 215 36.80 21.51 13.88
C PRO A 215 35.90 20.32 13.56
N PHE A 216 34.94 20.03 14.44
CA PHE A 216 33.95 18.98 14.20
C PHE A 216 32.58 19.61 13.95
N VAL A 217 32.01 19.33 12.77
CA VAL A 217 30.65 19.72 12.42
C VAL A 217 29.75 18.48 12.49
N PRO A 218 28.99 18.29 13.58
CA PRO A 218 28.11 17.14 13.72
C PRO A 218 27.02 17.18 12.65
N PRO A 219 26.63 16.03 12.06
CA PRO A 219 25.56 15.93 11.08
C PRO A 219 24.17 16.04 11.75
N HIS A 220 23.90 17.16 12.41
CA HIS A 220 22.58 17.51 12.91
C HIS A 220 21.76 18.18 11.80
N ARG A 221 20.43 18.17 11.93
CA ARG A 221 19.53 18.77 10.92
C ARG A 221 19.88 20.24 10.69
N GLY A 222 20.10 20.62 9.43
CA GLY A 222 20.46 21.99 9.02
C GLY A 222 21.96 22.29 9.00
N SER A 223 22.81 21.38 9.49
CA SER A 223 24.26 21.49 9.34
C SER A 223 24.71 21.22 7.90
N SER A 224 25.92 21.66 7.54
CA SER A 224 26.53 21.38 6.23
C SER A 224 26.85 19.90 6.01
N THR A 225 26.88 19.09 7.07
CA THR A 225 27.10 17.65 7.04
C THR A 225 25.81 16.85 7.28
N ALA A 226 24.65 17.51 7.24
CA ALA A 226 23.37 16.85 7.46
C ALA A 226 23.02 15.86 6.35
N CYS A 227 22.44 14.72 6.74
CA CYS A 227 21.78 13.82 5.80
C CYS A 227 20.70 14.55 4.99
N SER A 228 20.57 14.16 3.73
CA SER A 228 19.51 14.67 2.85
C SER A 228 18.13 14.41 3.45
N THR A 229 17.24 15.38 3.31
CA THR A 229 15.80 15.25 3.61
C THR A 229 14.94 15.18 2.35
N THR A 230 15.56 15.09 1.18
CA THR A 230 14.87 15.05 -0.11
C THR A 230 14.27 13.67 -0.33
N ILE A 231 12.94 13.60 -0.39
CA ILE A 231 12.21 12.36 -0.62
C ILE A 231 12.16 12.09 -2.12
N ASN A 232 12.86 11.03 -2.57
CA ASN A 232 12.93 10.64 -3.98
C ASN A 232 12.16 9.36 -4.31
N SER A 233 11.60 8.67 -3.31
CA SER A 233 10.81 7.46 -3.59
C SER A 233 9.52 7.82 -4.32
N ASP A 234 8.99 6.92 -5.14
CA ASP A 234 7.71 7.03 -5.82
C ASP A 234 6.90 5.76 -5.57
N HIS A 235 5.87 5.86 -4.73
CA HIS A 235 5.00 4.74 -4.42
C HIS A 235 3.74 4.73 -5.31
N SER A 236 3.66 5.53 -6.37
CA SER A 236 2.56 5.42 -7.35
C SER A 236 2.63 4.12 -8.16
N SER A 237 1.50 3.70 -8.71
CA SER A 237 1.43 2.49 -9.53
C SER A 237 0.42 2.59 -10.65
N ILE A 238 0.58 1.77 -11.68
CA ILE A 238 -0.34 1.69 -12.81
C ILE A 238 -0.56 0.24 -13.19
N TRP A 239 -1.83 -0.14 -13.29
CA TRP A 239 -2.30 -1.45 -13.76
C TRP A 239 -3.03 -1.31 -15.09
N SER A 240 -2.80 -2.25 -15.99
CA SER A 240 -3.67 -2.52 -17.11
C SER A 240 -4.51 -3.74 -16.76
N ILE A 241 -5.83 -3.57 -16.73
CA ILE A 241 -6.77 -4.60 -16.29
C ILE A 241 -7.75 -4.89 -17.41
N GLN A 242 -7.75 -6.13 -17.90
CA GLN A 242 -8.81 -6.62 -18.76
C GLN A 242 -9.88 -7.28 -17.90
N PHE A 243 -11.03 -6.62 -17.79
CA PHE A 243 -12.22 -7.17 -17.14
C PHE A 243 -13.00 -8.04 -18.11
N ILE A 244 -13.48 -9.15 -17.56
CA ILE A 244 -14.41 -10.09 -18.15
C ILE A 244 -15.59 -10.15 -17.20
N ILE A 245 -16.70 -9.54 -17.61
CA ILE A 245 -17.89 -9.42 -16.81
C ILE A 245 -18.97 -10.29 -17.44
N THR A 246 -19.45 -11.27 -16.70
CA THR A 246 -20.54 -12.13 -17.11
C THR A 246 -21.78 -11.75 -16.30
N PRO A 247 -22.79 -11.12 -16.92
CA PRO A 247 -24.05 -10.82 -16.26
C PRO A 247 -24.74 -12.11 -15.84
N GLY A 248 -25.46 -12.02 -14.73
CA GLY A 248 -26.30 -13.11 -14.28
C GLY A 248 -27.47 -12.60 -13.48
N ARG A 249 -28.27 -13.56 -13.03
CA ARG A 249 -29.42 -13.30 -12.19
C ARG A 249 -29.51 -14.38 -11.13
N TYR A 250 -29.51 -13.97 -9.87
CA TYR A 250 -30.02 -14.83 -8.82
C TYR A 250 -31.54 -14.89 -8.96
N ASN A 251 -32.10 -16.10 -8.94
CA ASN A 251 -33.53 -16.28 -8.78
C ASN A 251 -33.93 -15.73 -7.41
N THR A 252 -34.41 -14.49 -7.38
CA THR A 252 -35.01 -13.86 -6.21
C THR A 252 -36.49 -14.23 -6.08
N ALA A 253 -36.98 -15.21 -6.84
CA ALA A 253 -38.32 -15.76 -6.66
C ALA A 253 -38.41 -16.43 -5.28
N LEU A 254 -38.87 -15.63 -4.34
CA LEU A 254 -39.40 -15.98 -3.04
C LEU A 254 -40.92 -16.08 -3.15
#